data_AF-A0A6A4GR45-F1
#
_entry.id   AF-A0A6A4GR45-F1
#
_cell.length_a   1.000
_cell.length_b   1.000
_cell.length_c   1.000
_cell.angle_alpha   90.00
_cell.angle_beta   90.00
_cell.angle_gamma   90.00
#
_symmetry.space_group_name_H-M   'P 1'
#
loop_
_entity.id
_entity.type
_entity.pdbx_description
1 polymer ?
#
loop_
_entity_poly.entity_id
_entity_poly.type
_entity_poly.pdbx_seq_one_letter_code
_entity_poly.pdbx_strand_id
1 'polypeptide(L)' 'LVFLPPYSLDLKPIEQAFSAIKSFLRRHWQDVSLSVIDQACRTITVSKVWGYFKASGYV' A
#
# COMPACT_ATOMS: atom_id res chain seq x y z
N LEU A 1 8.16 -19.93 5.35
CA LEU A 1 7.86 -19.42 3.99
C LEU A 1 6.38 -19.67 3.73
N VAL A 2 5.57 -18.62 3.55
CA VAL A 2 4.17 -18.76 3.13
C VAL A 2 4.18 -18.91 1.61
N PHE A 3 3.65 -20.03 1.11
CA PHE A 3 3.59 -20.32 -0.32
C PHE A 3 2.49 -19.45 -0.96
N LEU A 4 2.88 -18.50 -1.83
CA LEU A 4 1.96 -17.73 -2.64
C LEU A 4 1.74 -18.47 -3.96
N PRO A 5 0.51 -18.91 -4.28
CA PRO A 5 0.23 -19.48 -5.59
C PRO A 5 0.52 -18.43 -6.68
N PRO A 6 1.04 -18.85 -7.84
CA PRO A 6 1.37 -17.93 -8.92
C PRO A 6 0.11 -17.18 -9.35
N TYR A 7 0.21 -15.84 -9.42
CA TYR A 7 -0.81 -14.89 -9.91
C TYR A 7 -1.98 -14.46 -9.01
N SER A 8 -1.95 -14.62 -7.68
CA SER A 8 -2.90 -13.87 -6.83
C SER A 8 -2.35 -12.50 -6.43
N LEU A 9 -2.41 -11.53 -7.35
CA LEU A 9 -2.04 -10.14 -7.09
C LEU A 9 -2.90 -9.54 -5.96
N ASP A 10 -4.17 -9.93 -5.88
CA ASP A 10 -5.12 -9.43 -4.87
C ASP A 10 -4.85 -9.93 -3.44
N LEU A 11 -4.08 -11.00 -3.26
CA LEU A 11 -3.75 -11.59 -1.94
C LEU A 11 -2.42 -11.07 -1.37
N LYS A 12 -1.91 -9.97 -1.90
CA LYS A 12 -0.64 -9.38 -1.48
C LYS A 12 -0.91 -8.06 -0.75
N PRO A 13 -0.70 -7.98 0.58
CA PRO A 13 -0.89 -6.75 1.36
C PRO A 13 -0.14 -5.54 0.80
N ILE A 14 0.98 -5.80 0.12
CA ILE A 14 1.80 -4.77 -0.52
C ILE A 14 1.07 -4.05 -1.66
N GLU A 15 0.14 -4.70 -2.37
CA GLU A 15 -0.66 -4.05 -3.42
C GLU A 15 -1.62 -3.00 -2.84
N GLN A 16 -2.20 -3.28 -1.68
CA GLN A 16 -3.05 -2.31 -0.98
C GLN A 16 -2.24 -1.10 -0.48
N ALA A 17 -1.02 -1.32 0.01
CA ALA A 17 -0.10 -0.24 0.36
C ALA A 17 0.27 0.61 -0.86
N PHE A 18 0.63 -0.02 -1.99
CA PHE A 18 0.91 0.71 -3.24
C PHE A 18 -0.31 1.45 -3.78
N SER A 19 -1.51 0.88 -3.66
CA SER A 19 -2.76 1.55 -4.03
C SER A 19 -2.99 2.83 -3.22
N ALA A 20 -2.75 2.78 -1.90
CA ALA A 20 -2.83 3.94 -1.03
C ALA A 20 -1.82 5.03 -1.40
N ILE A 21 -0.56 4.66 -1.67
CA ILE A 21 0.48 5.57 -2.14
C ILE A 21 0.08 6.21 -3.47
N LYS A 22 -0.33 5.41 -4.47
CA LYS A 22 -0.79 5.91 -5.78
C LYS A 22 -1.98 6.87 -5.63
N SER A 23 -2.93 6.57 -4.75
CA SER A 23 -4.08 7.43 -4.47
C SER A 23 -3.67 8.76 -3.81
N PHE A 24 -2.67 8.75 -2.92
CA PHE A 24 -2.11 9.98 -2.36
C PHE A 24 -1.45 10.84 -3.46
N LEU A 25 -0.56 10.25 -4.25
CA LEU A 25 0.16 10.94 -5.32
C LEU A 25 -0.79 11.53 -6.37
N ARG A 26 -1.86 10.80 -6.75
CA ARG A 26 -2.88 11.32 -7.68
C ARG A 26 -3.59 12.56 -7.14
N ARG A 27 -3.79 12.66 -5.83
CA ARG A 27 -4.39 13.85 -5.19
C ARG A 27 -3.42 15.02 -5.09
N HIS A 28 -2.13 14.75 -5.09
CA HIS A 28 -1.06 15.74 -4.97
C HIS A 28 -0.24 15.83 -6.27
N TRP A 29 -0.86 15.58 -7.42
CA TRP A 29 -0.18 15.44 -8.71
C TRP A 29 0.58 16.69 -9.15
N GLN A 30 0.25 17.85 -8.58
CA GLN A 30 0.92 19.13 -8.84
C GLN A 30 2.23 19.27 -8.06
N ASP A 31 2.40 18.51 -6.98
CA ASP A 31 3.63 18.51 -6.20
C ASP A 31 4.65 17.56 -6.84
N VAL A 32 5.64 18.17 -7.50
CA VAL A 32 6.75 17.47 -8.17
C VAL A 32 7.96 17.27 -7.25
N SER A 33 7.86 17.67 -5.98
CA SER A 33 8.94 17.49 -5.00
C SER A 33 9.12 16.01 -4.65
N LEU A 34 10.34 15.60 -4.33
CA LEU A 34 10.57 14.25 -3.80
C LEU A 34 9.93 14.05 -2.41
N SER A 35 9.67 15.13 -1.68
CA SER A 35 8.98 15.08 -0.38
C SER A 35 7.56 14.55 -0.46
N VAL A 36 6.87 14.68 -1.61
CA VAL A 36 5.52 14.13 -1.79
C VAL A 36 5.51 12.60 -1.65
N ILE A 37 6.63 11.94 -2.00
CA ILE A 37 6.80 10.49 -1.88
C ILE A 37 6.96 10.11 -0.40
N ASP A 38 7.78 10.83 0.36
CA ASP A 38 7.92 10.63 1.81
C ASP A 38 6.58 10.82 2.53
N GLN A 39 5.83 11.87 2.19
CA GLN A 39 4.50 12.12 2.72
C GLN A 39 3.53 10.99 2.37
N ALA A 40 3.54 10.49 1.13
CA ALA A 40 2.72 9.36 0.71
C ALA A 40 3.02 8.11 1.56
N CYS A 41 4.29 7.80 1.79
CA CYS A 41 4.72 6.69 2.63
C CYS A 41 4.26 6.85 4.08
N ARG A 42 4.32 8.05 4.65
CA ARG A 42 3.83 8.35 6.01
C ARG A 42 2.32 8.15 6.18
N THR A 43 1.55 8.14 5.09
CA THR A 43 0.10 7.84 5.18
C THR A 43 -0.19 6.37 5.52
N ILE A 44 0.81 5.49 5.41
CA ILE A 44 0.70 4.07 5.73
C ILE A 44 0.93 3.89 7.24
N THR A 45 -0.15 3.83 7.99
CA THR A 45 -0.11 3.63 9.46
C THR A 45 -0.15 2.15 9.81
N VAL A 46 0.29 1.81 11.03
CA VAL A 46 0.23 0.42 11.56
C VAL A 46 -1.18 -0.16 11.49
N SER A 47 -2.21 0.65 11.79
CA SER A 47 -3.62 0.23 11.70
C SER A 47 -4.03 -0.11 10.26
N LYS A 48 -3.58 0.65 9.26
CA LYS A 48 -3.83 0.33 7.84
C LYS A 48 -3.11 -0.96 7.43
N VAL A 49 -1.85 -1.11 7.85
CA VAL A 49 -1.05 -2.33 7.58
C VAL A 49 -1.77 -3.56 8.13
N TRP A 50 -2.28 -3.50 9.36
CA TRP A 50 -3.09 -4.58 9.93
C TRP A 50 -4.31 -4.89 9.08
N GLY A 51 -5.03 -3.85 8.62
CA GLY A 51 -6.15 -4.00 7.69
C GLY A 51 -5.75 -4.67 6.38
N TYR A 52 -4.55 -4.40 5.86
CA TYR A 52 -4.07 -5.02 4.62
C TYR A 52 -3.76 -6.51 4.79
N PHE A 53 -3.10 -6.88 5.89
CA PHE A 53 -2.85 -8.28 6.22
C PHE A 53 -4.14 -9.06 6.45
N LYS A 54 -5.11 -8.46 7.16
CA LYS A 54 -6.44 -9.05 7.36
C LYS A 54 -7.20 -9.23 6.05
N ALA A 55 -7.25 -8.20 5.20
CA ALA A 55 -7.92 -8.25 3.90
C ALA A 55 -7.30 -9.29 2.95
N SER A 56 -6.01 -9.58 3.12
CA SER A 56 -5.29 -10.57 2.33
C SER A 56 -5.28 -11.97 2.98
N GLY A 57 -5.99 -12.18 4.10
CA GLY A 57 -6.16 -13.49 4.74
C GLY A 57 -4.98 -13.99 5.58
N TYR A 58 -4.05 -13.11 5.97
CA TYR A 58 -2.91 -13.48 6.83
C TYR A 58 -3.24 -13.43 8.34
N VAL A 59 -4.33 -12.74 8.69
CA VAL A 59 -4.81 -12.47 10.05
C VAL A 59 -6.33 -12.57 10.04
#